data_AF-A0A519GLA6-F1
#
_entry.id   AF-A0A519GLA6-F1
#
_cell.length_a   1.000
_cell.length_b   1.000
_cell.length_c   1.000
_cell.angle_alpha   90.00
_cell.angle_beta   90.00
_cell.angle_gamma   90.00
#
_symmetry.space_group_name_H-M   'P 1'
#
loop_
_entity.id
_entity.type
_entity.pdbx_description
1 polymer ?
#
loop_
_entity_poly.entity_id
_entity_poly.type
_entity_poly.pdbx_seq_one_letter_code
_entity_poly.pdbx_strand_id
1 'polypeptide(L)'
;MSIADISEDRLGGRRESERTPPHDLLAEQSTLGGMLLSGDAVADVVESLRSSDFYVPKHELIFEAILSLYSHGEPTDVIAVTDELIKTGDLQRAGGADYLHSLTSIVPTAANAGYYASIVRERALLRRLVEAGTRIVQMGYNGQGDALDLVNNAQSEIYSVTGAEQTEDY
;
A
#
# COMPACT_ATOMS: atom_id res chain seq x y z
N MET A 1 23.32 3.22 49.19
CA MET A 1 23.35 3.74 47.81
C MET A 1 24.73 3.45 47.25
N SER A 2 24.86 2.89 46.06
CA SER A 2 24.30 3.45 44.83
C SER A 2 23.50 2.38 44.08
N ILE A 3 22.22 2.48 43.72
CA ILE A 3 21.52 3.36 42.75
C ILE A 3 22.23 3.57 41.40
N ALA A 4 23.56 3.48 41.31
CA ALA A 4 24.27 3.53 40.04
C ALA A 4 24.19 2.22 39.22
N ASP A 5 23.96 1.06 39.84
CA ASP A 5 24.03 -0.23 39.12
C ASP A 5 22.68 -0.72 38.56
N ILE A 6 21.61 0.07 38.68
CA ILE A 6 20.26 -0.29 38.15
C ILE A 6 19.94 0.47 36.84
N SER A 7 20.86 1.30 36.34
CA SER A 7 20.59 2.21 35.22
C SER A 7 21.03 1.74 33.83
N GLU A 8 21.75 0.64 33.66
CA GLU A 8 22.36 0.31 32.35
C GLU A 8 21.68 -0.80 31.55
N ASP A 9 20.60 -1.44 32.05
CA ASP A 9 19.98 -2.59 31.36
C ASP A 9 18.50 -2.39 30.96
N ARG A 10 18.04 -1.14 30.85
CA ARG A 10 16.65 -0.82 30.40
C ARG A 10 16.52 -0.26 28.99
N LEU A 11 17.64 -0.11 28.28
CA LEU A 11 17.62 0.24 26.86
C LEU A 11 18.37 -0.87 26.13
N GLY A 12 17.74 -2.06 26.13
CA GLY A 12 18.13 -3.16 25.27
C GLY A 12 18.15 -2.68 23.84
N GLY A 13 19.33 -2.25 23.41
CA GLY A 13 19.71 -1.96 22.04
C GLY A 13 19.64 -3.22 21.22
N ARG A 14 18.42 -3.63 20.89
CA ARG A 14 18.17 -4.12 19.54
C ARG A 14 18.07 -2.84 18.74
N ARG A 15 19.11 -2.56 17.95
CA ARG A 15 19.11 -1.51 16.92
C ARG A 15 17.68 -1.37 16.37
N GLU A 16 17.24 -0.14 16.15
CA GLU A 16 16.23 0.20 15.14
C GLU A 16 16.68 -0.40 13.81
N SER A 17 16.63 -1.73 13.70
CA SER A 17 16.69 -2.47 12.47
C SER A 17 15.55 -1.89 11.70
N GLU A 18 15.86 -1.09 10.67
CA GLU A 18 14.97 -0.62 9.62
C GLU A 18 13.72 -1.49 9.61
N ARG A 19 12.68 -1.04 10.32
CA ARG A 19 11.44 -1.80 10.37
C ARG A 19 10.83 -1.55 9.02
N THR A 20 11.10 -2.45 8.07
CA THR A 20 10.50 -2.37 6.75
C THR A 20 8.98 -2.29 6.96
N PRO A 21 8.30 -1.28 6.41
CA PRO A 21 6.86 -1.14 6.57
C PRO A 21 6.13 -2.43 6.17
N PRO A 22 4.98 -2.76 6.79
CA PRO A 22 4.22 -3.95 6.43
C PRO A 22 3.89 -3.99 4.93
N HIS A 23 4.27 -5.09 4.28
CA HIS A 23 4.07 -5.33 2.85
C HIS A 23 4.13 -6.83 2.55
N ASP A 24 3.66 -7.22 1.36
CA ASP A 24 3.82 -8.58 0.83
C ASP A 24 4.04 -8.50 -0.68
N LEU A 25 5.30 -8.62 -1.11
CA LEU A 25 5.67 -8.45 -2.52
C LEU A 25 5.04 -9.51 -3.41
N LEU A 26 4.94 -10.76 -2.94
CA LEU A 26 4.37 -11.84 -3.74
C LEU A 26 2.86 -11.65 -3.91
N ALA A 27 2.17 -11.18 -2.88
CA ALA A 27 0.76 -10.82 -2.99
C ALA A 27 0.55 -9.69 -4.00
N GLU A 28 1.32 -8.59 -3.91
CA GLU A 28 1.22 -7.48 -4.87
C GLU A 28 1.46 -7.93 -6.31
N GLN A 29 2.53 -8.69 -6.54
CA GLN A 29 2.86 -9.23 -7.85
C GLN A 29 1.77 -10.18 -8.37
N SER A 30 1.22 -11.02 -7.49
CA SER A 30 0.18 -11.98 -7.85
C SER A 30 -1.15 -11.30 -8.15
N THR A 31 -1.50 -10.24 -7.42
CA THR A 31 -2.67 -9.40 -7.71
C THR A 31 -2.55 -8.79 -9.10
N LEU A 32 -1.44 -8.10 -9.39
CA LEU A 32 -1.23 -7.49 -10.71
C LEU A 32 -1.17 -8.54 -11.82
N GLY A 33 -0.47 -9.65 -11.60
CA GLY A 33 -0.42 -10.76 -12.56
C GLY A 33 -1.82 -11.30 -12.88
N GLY A 34 -2.69 -11.45 -11.88
CA GLY A 34 -4.08 -11.87 -12.08
C GLY A 34 -4.90 -10.86 -12.89
N MET A 35 -4.77 -9.57 -12.58
CA MET A 35 -5.43 -8.48 -13.32
C MET A 35 -4.98 -8.38 -14.79
N LEU A 36 -3.70 -8.66 -15.06
CA LEU A 36 -3.14 -8.72 -16.42
C LEU A 36 -3.59 -9.95 -17.22
N LEU A 37 -4.12 -10.98 -16.55
CA LEU A 37 -4.61 -12.21 -17.18
C LEU A 37 -6.12 -12.18 -17.46
N SER A 38 -6.91 -11.42 -16.70
CA SER A 38 -8.37 -11.40 -16.81
C SER A 38 -9.00 -10.08 -16.38
N GLY A 39 -9.88 -9.54 -17.22
CA GLY A 39 -10.71 -8.38 -16.87
C GLY A 39 -11.67 -8.65 -15.71
N ASP A 40 -12.14 -9.89 -15.53
CA ASP A 40 -12.98 -10.26 -14.37
C ASP A 40 -12.17 -10.14 -13.06
N ALA A 41 -10.88 -10.51 -13.10
CA ALA A 41 -10.00 -10.32 -11.95
C ALA A 41 -9.74 -8.84 -11.67
N VAL A 42 -9.76 -7.98 -12.68
CA VAL A 42 -9.73 -6.53 -12.47
C VAL A 42 -10.98 -6.11 -11.70
N ALA A 43 -12.17 -6.51 -12.15
CA ALA A 43 -13.43 -6.17 -11.49
C ALA A 43 -13.42 -6.54 -10.00
N ASP A 44 -12.98 -7.76 -9.65
CA ASP A 44 -12.90 -8.21 -8.25
C ASP A 44 -11.90 -7.40 -7.42
N VAL A 45 -10.74 -7.06 -7.99
CA VAL A 45 -9.66 -6.40 -7.25
C VAL A 45 -9.99 -4.94 -6.97
N VAL A 46 -10.58 -4.22 -7.93
CA VAL A 46 -10.85 -2.77 -7.80
C VAL A 46 -11.92 -2.45 -6.74
N GLU A 47 -12.78 -3.41 -6.40
CA GLU A 47 -13.73 -3.27 -5.29
C GLU A 47 -13.02 -3.13 -3.93
N SER A 48 -11.83 -3.72 -3.79
CA SER A 48 -11.17 -3.88 -2.48
C SER A 48 -9.83 -3.15 -2.33
N LEU A 49 -9.21 -2.75 -3.43
CA LEU A 49 -7.91 -2.07 -3.42
C LEU A 49 -7.96 -0.67 -4.03
N ARG A 50 -7.01 0.15 -3.59
CA ARG A 50 -6.62 1.44 -4.18
C ARG A 50 -5.15 1.40 -4.57
N SER A 51 -4.72 2.25 -5.50
CA SER A 51 -3.32 2.32 -5.95
C SER A 51 -2.35 2.53 -4.78
N SER A 52 -2.74 3.36 -3.80
CA SER A 52 -1.96 3.66 -2.59
C SER A 52 -1.84 2.49 -1.59
N ASP A 53 -2.56 1.38 -1.81
CA ASP A 53 -2.41 0.17 -1.00
C ASP A 53 -1.13 -0.61 -1.36
N PHE A 54 -0.58 -0.43 -2.56
CA PHE A 54 0.69 -1.05 -2.94
C PHE A 54 1.86 -0.40 -2.18
N TYR A 55 2.76 -1.23 -1.65
CA TYR A 55 3.98 -0.73 -1.02
C TYR A 55 5.02 -0.33 -2.04
N VAL A 56 5.07 -1.04 -3.18
CA VAL A 56 6.07 -0.81 -4.22
C VAL A 56 5.55 0.24 -5.22
N PRO A 57 6.26 1.37 -5.42
CA PRO A 57 5.79 2.43 -6.32
C PRO A 57 5.57 2.00 -7.77
N LYS A 58 6.37 1.05 -8.28
CA LYS A 58 6.15 0.53 -9.64
C LYS A 58 4.87 -0.31 -9.75
N HIS A 59 4.40 -0.93 -8.67
CA HIS A 59 3.14 -1.67 -8.67
C HIS A 59 1.94 -0.73 -8.65
N GLU A 60 2.05 0.37 -7.91
CA GLU A 60 1.07 1.47 -7.93
C GLU A 60 0.87 1.98 -9.37
N LEU A 61 1.96 2.29 -10.09
CA LEU A 61 1.89 2.74 -11.49
C LEU A 61 1.23 1.71 -12.43
N ILE A 62 1.54 0.43 -12.26
CA ILE A 62 0.92 -0.64 -13.09
C ILE A 62 -0.57 -0.76 -12.78
N PHE A 63 -0.95 -0.70 -11.50
CA PHE A 63 -2.35 -0.73 -11.08
C PHE A 63 -3.14 0.46 -11.65
N GLU A 64 -2.58 1.67 -11.59
CA GLU A 64 -3.18 2.87 -12.18
C GLU A 64 -3.39 2.76 -13.69
N ALA A 65 -2.41 2.21 -14.42
CA ALA A 65 -2.56 1.97 -15.85
C ALA A 65 -3.67 0.95 -16.15
N ILE A 66 -3.76 -0.13 -15.36
CA ILE A 66 -4.86 -1.10 -15.46
C ILE A 66 -6.21 -0.43 -15.17
N LEU A 67 -6.31 0.40 -14.13
CA LEU A 67 -7.52 1.15 -13.80
C LEU A 67 -7.94 2.09 -14.93
N SER A 68 -6.98 2.82 -15.50
CA SER A 68 -7.21 3.73 -16.65
C SER A 68 -7.87 2.96 -17.78
N LEU A 69 -7.24 1.88 -18.26
CA LEU A 69 -7.76 1.05 -19.35
C LEU A 69 -9.13 0.45 -19.02
N TYR A 70 -9.28 -0.12 -17.83
CA TYR A 70 -10.52 -0.74 -17.38
C TYR A 70 -11.68 0.27 -17.35
N SER A 71 -11.44 1.50 -16.87
CA SER A 71 -12.45 2.56 -16.81
C SER A 71 -12.92 3.03 -18.20
N HIS A 72 -12.08 2.87 -19.22
CA HIS A 72 -12.41 3.16 -20.61
C HIS A 72 -12.98 1.94 -21.36
N GLY A 73 -13.14 0.79 -20.69
CA GLY A 73 -13.57 -0.46 -21.32
C GLY A 73 -12.53 -1.05 -22.28
N GLU A 74 -11.26 -0.70 -22.11
CA GLU A 74 -10.15 -1.21 -22.91
C GLU A 74 -9.57 -2.51 -22.31
N PRO A 75 -8.90 -3.36 -23.11
CA PRO A 75 -8.23 -4.55 -22.61
C PRO A 75 -7.18 -4.20 -21.54
N THR A 76 -7.04 -5.05 -20.52
CA THR A 76 -6.07 -4.86 -19.42
C THR A 76 -4.91 -5.84 -19.47
N ASP A 77 -4.70 -6.50 -20.61
CA ASP A 77 -3.59 -7.43 -20.80
C ASP A 77 -2.23 -6.72 -20.85
N VAL A 78 -1.16 -7.51 -20.80
CA VAL A 78 0.23 -6.99 -20.77
C VAL A 78 0.53 -6.05 -21.95
N ILE A 79 -0.02 -6.30 -23.13
CA ILE A 79 0.25 -5.48 -24.32
C ILE A 79 -0.41 -4.12 -24.14
N ALA A 80 -1.70 -4.10 -23.77
CA ALA A 80 -2.45 -2.87 -23.57
C ALA A 80 -1.88 -2.02 -22.43
N VAL A 81 -1.55 -2.63 -21.28
CA VAL A 81 -0.96 -1.93 -20.14
C VAL A 81 0.44 -1.40 -20.48
N THR A 82 1.22 -2.13 -21.28
CA THR A 82 2.52 -1.62 -21.75
C THR A 82 2.35 -0.39 -22.63
N ASP A 83 1.39 -0.41 -23.58
CA ASP A 83 1.09 0.73 -24.45
C ASP A 83 0.63 1.95 -23.65
N GLU A 84 -0.24 1.76 -22.65
CA GLU A 84 -0.68 2.82 -21.75
C GLU A 84 0.50 3.44 -20.98
N LEU A 85 1.36 2.61 -20.39
CA LEU A 85 2.55 3.08 -19.68
C LEU A 85 3.57 3.78 -20.61
N ILE A 86 3.58 3.47 -21.91
CA ILE A 86 4.39 4.21 -22.89
C ILE A 86 3.79 5.59 -23.14
N LYS A 87 2.46 5.67 -23.30
CA LYS A 87 1.75 6.95 -23.54
C LYS A 87 1.94 7.92 -22.39
N THR A 88 1.91 7.43 -21.14
CA THR A 88 2.12 8.28 -19.95
C THR A 88 3.59 8.57 -19.66
N GLY A 89 4.52 7.83 -20.29
CA GLY A 89 5.96 7.95 -20.03
C GLY A 89 6.45 7.21 -18.78
N ASP A 90 5.63 6.32 -18.21
CA ASP A 90 5.92 5.62 -16.96
C ASP A 90 6.47 4.20 -17.12
N LEU A 91 6.53 3.66 -18.34
CA LEU A 91 6.97 2.27 -18.57
C LEU A 91 8.29 1.91 -17.88
N GLN A 92 9.29 2.79 -17.94
CA GLN A 92 10.60 2.54 -17.30
C GLN A 92 10.49 2.55 -15.77
N ARG A 93 9.65 3.42 -15.21
CA ARG A 93 9.38 3.48 -13.76
C ARG A 93 8.58 2.26 -13.28
N ALA A 94 7.71 1.72 -14.15
CA ALA A 94 6.98 0.48 -13.93
C ALA A 94 7.86 -0.79 -14.02
N GLY A 95 9.13 -0.66 -14.44
CA GLY A 95 10.09 -1.76 -14.55
C GLY A 95 10.25 -2.34 -15.96
N GLY A 96 9.61 -1.75 -16.97
CA GLY A 96 9.69 -2.18 -18.37
C GLY A 96 8.76 -3.35 -18.72
N ALA A 97 8.62 -3.60 -20.02
CA ALA A 97 7.71 -4.64 -20.55
C ALA A 97 8.04 -6.05 -20.01
N ASP A 98 9.33 -6.37 -19.85
CA ASP A 98 9.78 -7.64 -19.30
C ASP A 98 9.25 -7.87 -17.87
N TYR A 99 9.13 -6.80 -17.08
CA TYR A 99 8.58 -6.91 -15.74
C TYR A 99 7.10 -7.28 -15.76
N LEU A 100 6.29 -6.67 -16.64
CA LEU A 100 4.87 -7.01 -16.75
C LEU A 100 4.67 -8.47 -17.19
N HIS A 101 5.49 -8.97 -18.12
CA HIS A 101 5.48 -10.40 -18.47
C HIS A 101 5.90 -11.31 -17.31
N SER A 102 6.81 -10.85 -16.45
CA SER A 102 7.18 -11.62 -15.26
C SER A 102 6.00 -11.73 -14.26
N LEU A 103 5.15 -10.70 -14.15
CA LEU A 103 3.98 -10.71 -13.26
C LEU A 103 2.97 -11.78 -13.64
N THR A 104 2.67 -11.93 -14.94
CA THR A 104 1.76 -12.99 -15.40
C THR A 104 2.33 -14.39 -15.24
N SER A 105 3.65 -14.52 -15.13
CA SER A 105 4.34 -15.80 -14.90
C SER A 105 4.32 -16.24 -13.44
N ILE A 106 4.04 -15.34 -12.49
CA ILE A 106 3.99 -15.63 -11.05
C ILE A 106 2.71 -16.37 -10.67
N VAL A 107 1.60 -16.07 -11.36
CA VAL A 107 0.30 -16.64 -11.07
C VAL A 107 -0.10 -17.73 -12.07
N PRO A 108 -0.55 -18.90 -11.59
CA PRO A 108 -1.03 -19.96 -12.49
C PRO A 108 -2.40 -19.65 -13.09
N THR A 109 -3.19 -18.78 -12.45
CA THR A 109 -4.56 -18.43 -12.84
C THR A 109 -4.97 -17.10 -12.20
N ALA A 110 -5.85 -16.37 -12.88
CA ALA A 110 -6.43 -15.12 -12.40
C ALA A 110 -7.46 -15.30 -11.27
N ALA A 111 -7.97 -16.53 -11.06
CA ALA A 111 -9.08 -16.81 -10.13
C ALA A 111 -8.80 -16.44 -8.66
N ASN A 112 -7.52 -16.32 -8.28
CA ASN A 112 -7.12 -15.99 -6.91
C ASN A 112 -6.72 -14.51 -6.73
N ALA A 113 -6.87 -13.67 -7.76
CA ALA A 113 -6.44 -12.27 -7.72
C ALA A 113 -7.07 -11.50 -6.53
N GLY A 114 -8.38 -11.69 -6.30
CA GLY A 114 -9.08 -11.08 -5.16
C GLY A 114 -8.55 -11.55 -3.79
N TYR A 115 -8.14 -12.81 -3.66
CA TYR A 115 -7.51 -13.32 -2.43
C TYR A 115 -6.17 -12.63 -2.17
N TYR A 116 -5.31 -12.52 -3.18
CA TYR A 116 -4.04 -11.82 -3.03
C TYR A 116 -4.24 -10.32 -2.75
N ALA A 117 -5.26 -9.72 -3.37
CA ALA A 117 -5.62 -8.33 -3.11
C ALA A 117 -6.01 -8.10 -1.65
N SER A 118 -6.71 -9.04 -1.03
CA SER A 118 -7.04 -8.96 0.41
C SER A 118 -5.80 -8.94 1.31
N ILE A 119 -4.74 -9.67 0.93
CA ILE A 119 -3.45 -9.66 1.65
C ILE A 119 -2.79 -8.28 1.49
N VAL A 120 -2.75 -7.73 0.27
CA VAL A 120 -2.20 -6.39 0.01
C VAL A 120 -2.93 -5.35 0.85
N ARG A 121 -4.26 -5.40 0.88
CA ARG A 121 -5.10 -4.50 1.66
C ARG A 121 -4.80 -4.58 3.16
N GLU A 122 -4.67 -5.79 3.71
CA GLU A 122 -4.32 -5.99 5.11
C GLU A 122 -2.95 -5.37 5.44
N ARG A 123 -1.95 -5.58 4.57
CA ARG A 123 -0.63 -4.97 4.73
C ARG A 123 -0.67 -3.44 4.62
N ALA A 124 -1.46 -2.89 3.69
CA ALA A 124 -1.67 -1.45 3.57
C ALA A 124 -2.31 -0.86 4.84
N LEU A 125 -3.31 -1.52 5.41
CA LEU A 125 -3.93 -1.10 6.67
C LEU A 125 -2.91 -1.07 7.82
N LEU A 126 -2.10 -2.12 7.97
CA LEU A 126 -1.04 -2.16 8.98
C LEU A 126 0.02 -1.08 8.75
N ARG A 127 0.35 -0.79 7.48
CA ARG A 127 1.29 0.28 7.12
C ARG A 127 0.74 1.66 7.50
N ARG A 128 -0.52 1.97 7.16
CA ARG A 128 -1.20 3.21 7.57
C ARG A 128 -1.25 3.34 9.10
N LEU A 129 -1.46 2.24 9.83
CA LEU A 129 -1.45 2.25 11.29
C LEU A 129 -0.07 2.63 11.86
N VAL A 130 1.02 2.09 11.28
CA VAL A 130 2.39 2.45 11.68
C VAL A 130 2.67 3.93 11.41
N GLU A 131 2.23 4.45 10.26
CA GLU A 131 2.39 5.85 9.90
C GLU A 131 1.61 6.78 10.84
N ALA A 132 0.34 6.48 11.12
CA ALA A 132 -0.48 7.22 12.06
C ALA A 132 0.15 7.22 13.46
N GLY A 133 0.62 6.06 13.95
CA GLY A 133 1.33 5.97 15.22
C GLY A 133 2.58 6.84 15.26
N THR A 134 3.34 6.89 14.16
CA THR A 134 4.52 7.75 14.03
C THR A 134 4.14 9.24 14.08
N ARG A 135 3.09 9.65 13.37
CA ARG A 135 2.58 11.03 13.41
C ARG A 135 2.10 11.43 14.80
N ILE A 136 1.40 10.55 15.50
CA ILE A 136 0.91 10.79 16.87
C ILE A 136 2.09 10.98 17.85
N VAL A 137 3.13 10.16 17.73
CA VAL A 137 4.36 10.33 18.54
C VAL A 137 5.01 11.69 18.24
N GLN A 138 5.09 12.08 16.97
CA GLN A 138 5.63 13.39 16.56
C GLN A 138 4.78 14.54 17.11
N MET A 139 3.45 14.45 17.10
CA MET A 139 2.55 15.44 17.71
C MET A 139 2.83 15.61 19.21
N GLY A 140 3.12 14.52 19.92
CA GLY A 140 3.45 14.55 21.35
C GLY A 140 4.78 15.26 21.65
N TYR A 141 5.82 15.05 20.83
CA TYR A 141 7.12 15.71 21.01
C TYR A 141 7.16 17.16 20.52
N ASN A 142 6.48 17.45 19.41
CA ASN A 142 6.50 18.76 18.75
C ASN A 142 5.32 19.66 19.15
N GLY A 143 4.44 19.19 20.04
CA GLY A 143 3.20 19.87 20.41
C GLY A 143 3.42 21.28 20.92
N GLN A 144 2.86 22.25 20.20
CA GLN A 144 2.72 23.65 20.63
C GLN A 144 1.24 24.01 20.56
N GLY A 145 0.70 24.65 21.60
CA GLY A 145 -0.73 24.98 21.69
C GLY A 145 -1.45 24.17 22.78
N ASP A 146 -2.78 24.08 22.66
CA ASP A 146 -3.61 23.38 23.64
C ASP A 146 -3.48 21.84 23.51
N ALA A 147 -3.34 21.17 24.64
CA ALA A 147 -3.14 19.73 24.67
C ALA A 147 -4.36 18.94 24.20
N LEU A 148 -5.58 19.46 24.40
CA LEU A 148 -6.81 18.79 23.96
C LEU A 148 -6.93 18.83 22.44
N ASP A 149 -6.52 19.93 21.79
CA ASP A 149 -6.50 20.02 20.33
C ASP A 149 -5.55 18.97 19.71
N LEU A 150 -4.38 18.75 20.33
CA LEU A 150 -3.44 17.72 19.89
C LEU A 150 -4.02 16.30 20.05
N VAL A 151 -4.75 16.04 21.14
CA VAL A 151 -5.44 14.76 21.35
C VAL A 151 -6.54 14.55 20.31
N ASN A 152 -7.32 15.58 19.98
CA ASN A 152 -8.36 15.50 18.95
C ASN A 152 -7.76 15.21 17.57
N ASN A 153 -6.63 15.85 17.24
CA ASN A 153 -5.90 15.57 15.99
C ASN A 153 -5.37 14.13 15.95
N ALA A 154 -4.81 13.63 17.05
CA ALA A 154 -4.36 12.25 17.15
C ALA A 154 -5.51 11.23 16.98
N GLN A 155 -6.71 11.55 17.49
CA GLN A 155 -7.89 10.73 17.26
C GLN A 155 -8.27 10.70 15.78
N SER A 156 -8.28 11.87 15.11
CA SER A 156 -8.56 11.97 13.67
C SER A 156 -7.60 11.14 12.83
N GLU A 157 -6.31 11.15 13.16
CA GLU A 157 -5.29 10.31 12.52
C GLU A 157 -5.63 8.82 12.63
N ILE A 158 -6.00 8.32 13.81
CA ILE A 158 -6.41 6.91 13.99
C ILE A 158 -7.67 6.59 13.21
N TYR A 159 -8.66 7.49 13.19
CA TYR A 159 -9.89 7.29 12.41
C TYR A 159 -9.61 7.16 10.90
N SER A 160 -8.63 7.90 10.37
CA SER A 160 -8.27 7.83 8.95
C SER A 160 -7.64 6.49 8.53
N VAL A 161 -7.05 5.73 9.47
CA VAL A 161 -6.37 4.46 9.18
C VAL A 161 -7.33 3.42 8.60
N THR A 162 -8.57 3.38 9.08
CA THR A 162 -9.57 2.38 8.63
C THR A 162 -10.12 2.65 7.23
N GLY A 163 -9.71 3.76 6.58
CA GLY A 163 -10.22 4.14 5.27
C GLY A 163 -11.71 4.52 5.31
N ALA A 164 -12.23 4.92 6.47
CA ALA A 164 -13.51 5.59 6.56
C ALA A 164 -13.34 6.97 5.91
N GLU A 165 -13.42 7.01 4.57
CA GLU A 165 -13.80 8.25 3.90
C GLU A 165 -15.10 8.71 4.54
N GLN A 166 -15.21 10.02 4.81
CA GLN A 166 -16.46 10.65 5.13
C GLN A 166 -17.40 10.40 3.93
N THR A 167 -18.20 9.34 4.00
CA THR A 167 -19.50 9.33 3.35
C THR A 167 -20.35 10.31 4.15
N GLU A 168 -20.12 11.61 3.93
CA GLU A 168 -21.17 12.61 4.17
C GLU A 168 -22.24 12.33 3.12
N ASP A 169 -23.19 11.46 3.48
CA ASP A 169 -24.49 11.41 2.82
C ASP A 169 -25.14 12.80 2.97
N TYR A 170 -25.19 13.55 1.87
CA TYR A 170 -26.03 14.74 1.70
C TYR A 170 -27.28 14.41 0.89
#